data_AF-A0ABD0S0H2-F1
#
_entry.id   AF-A0ABD0S0H2-F1
#
_cell.length_a   1.000
_cell.length_b   1.000
_cell.length_c   1.000
_cell.angle_alpha   90.00
_cell.angle_beta   90.00
_cell.angle_gamma   90.00
#
_symmetry.space_group_name_H-M   'P 1'
#
loop_
_entity.id
_entity.type
_entity.pdbx_description
1 polymer ?
#
loop_
_entity_poly.entity_id
_entity_poly.type
_entity_poly.pdbx_seq_one_letter_code
_entity_poly.pdbx_strand_id
1 'polypeptide(L)' 'IAVLYLHLHSIFGDVLFLQKALDYVSRSLRSLTQRWVTFLCGDAGPLAVAAVVYHRLQKPHEAEECVN' A
#
# COMPACT_ATOMS: atom_id res chain seq x y z
N ILE A 1 8.61 3.85 -0.35
CA ILE A 1 9.16 2.76 -1.21
C ILE A 1 8.06 1.90 -1.84
N ALA A 2 6.98 1.54 -1.12
CA ALA A 2 5.89 0.71 -1.66
C ALA A 2 5.33 1.18 -3.03
N VAL A 3 5.12 2.50 -3.20
CA VAL A 3 4.66 3.10 -4.47
C VAL A 3 5.57 2.75 -5.66
N LEU A 4 6.88 2.74 -5.47
CA LEU A 4 7.84 2.38 -6.53
C LEU A 4 7.62 0.94 -6.98
N TYR A 5 7.50 -0.01 -6.04
CA TYR A 5 7.28 -1.41 -6.35
C TYR A 5 5.91 -1.66 -6.97
N LEU A 6 4.88 -0.94 -6.53
CA LEU A 6 3.56 -0.98 -7.17
C LEU A 6 3.61 -0.46 -8.62
N HIS A 7 4.39 0.60 -8.88
CA HIS A 7 4.61 1.11 -10.23
C HIS A 7 5.39 0.11 -11.10
N LEU A 8 6.47 -0.49 -10.58
CA LEU A 8 7.22 -1.55 -11.27
C LEU A 8 6.32 -2.74 -11.62
N HIS A 9 5.46 -3.18 -10.70
CA HIS A 9 4.48 -4.22 -10.99
C HIS A 9 3.52 -3.80 -12.12
N SER A 10 3.08 -2.54 -12.16
CA SER A 10 2.21 -2.03 -13.22
C SER A 10 2.87 -1.97 -14.60
N ILE A 11 4.20 -1.82 -14.67
CA ILE A 11 4.95 -1.76 -15.93
C ILE A 11 5.39 -3.15 -16.39
N PHE A 12 5.90 -3.98 -15.47
CA PHE A 12 6.52 -5.26 -15.80
C PHE A 12 5.61 -6.47 -15.57
N GLY A 13 4.50 -6.33 -14.84
CA GLY A 13 3.56 -7.41 -14.54
C GLY A 13 4.06 -8.47 -13.54
N ASP A 14 5.32 -8.42 -13.11
CA ASP A 14 5.90 -9.40 -12.19
C ASP A 14 5.27 -9.30 -10.79
N VAL A 15 4.73 -10.42 -10.30
CA VAL A 15 4.12 -10.56 -8.98
C VAL A 15 5.12 -10.33 -7.83
N LEU A 16 6.42 -10.56 -8.06
CA LEU A 16 7.46 -10.30 -7.05
C LEU A 16 7.54 -8.83 -6.69
N PHE A 17 7.25 -7.92 -7.64
CA PHE A 17 7.14 -6.50 -7.34
C PHE A 17 5.92 -6.18 -6.49
N LEU A 18 4.77 -6.83 -6.75
CA LEU A 18 3.57 -6.67 -5.93
C LEU A 18 3.80 -7.18 -4.50
N GLN A 19 4.49 -8.31 -4.34
CA GLN A 19 4.86 -8.84 -3.02
C GLN A 19 5.79 -7.89 -2.26
N LYS A 20 6.79 -7.31 -2.94
CA LYS A 20 7.64 -6.27 -2.32
C LYS A 20 6.84 -5.04 -1.92
N ALA A 21 5.89 -4.59 -2.74
CA ALA A 21 5.01 -3.48 -2.38
C ALA A 21 4.23 -3.77 -1.09
N LEU A 22 3.71 -5.00 -0.95
CA LEU A 22 3.05 -5.46 0.27
C LEU A 22 3.99 -5.43 1.48
N ASP A 23 5.22 -5.90 1.36
CA ASP A 23 6.18 -5.90 2.48
C ASP A 23 6.48 -4.47 2.96
N TYR A 24 6.71 -3.53 2.05
CA TYR A 24 7.00 -2.14 2.40
C TYR A 24 5.79 -1.42 2.98
N VAL A 25 4.59 -1.63 2.43
CA VAL A 25 3.38 -0.99 2.96
C VAL A 25 2.99 -1.56 4.32
N SER A 26 3.15 -2.87 4.53
CA SER A 26 2.91 -3.52 5.83
C SER A 26 3.79 -2.95 6.95
N ARG A 27 5.05 -2.62 6.64
CA ARG A 27 5.94 -1.92 7.60
C ARG A 27 5.45 -0.50 7.88
N SER A 28 4.96 0.20 6.86
CA SER A 28 4.47 1.59 6.98
C SER A 28 3.17 1.67 7.80
N LEU A 29 2.27 0.69 7.65
CA LEU A 29 1.03 0.58 8.45
C LEU A 29 1.29 0.38 9.95
N ARG A 30 2.43 -0.19 10.34
CA ARG A 30 2.82 -0.30 11.75
C ARG A 30 3.31 1.01 12.36
N SER A 31 3.45 2.06 11.57
CA SER A 31 3.98 3.37 11.98
C SER A 31 2.97 4.51 11.82
N LEU A 32 1.68 4.19 11.71
CA LEU A 32 0.61 5.20 11.67
C LEU A 32 0.59 6.00 12.97
N THR A 33 0.39 7.31 12.85
CA THR A 33 0.50 8.24 14.00
C THR A 33 -0.81 8.96 14.32
N GLN A 34 -1.79 8.90 13.40
CA GLN A 34 -3.05 9.63 13.39
C GLN A 34 -2.91 11.16 13.44
N ARG A 35 -1.74 11.70 13.07
CA ARG A 35 -1.44 13.15 13.15
C ARG A 35 -1.56 13.88 11.82
N TRP A 36 -1.27 13.22 10.70
CA TRP A 36 -1.18 13.85 9.39
C TRP A 36 -2.02 13.09 8.38
N VAL A 37 -2.83 13.80 7.58
CA VAL A 37 -3.84 13.20 6.68
C VAL A 37 -3.45 13.21 5.20
N THR A 38 -2.22 13.61 4.88
CA THR A 38 -1.77 13.74 3.48
C THR A 38 -1.05 12.50 2.97
N PHE A 39 -1.08 12.26 1.67
CA PHE A 39 -0.42 11.10 1.06
C PHE A 39 1.10 11.04 1.28
N LEU A 40 1.82 12.18 1.12
CA LEU A 40 3.28 12.18 1.17
C LEU A 40 3.86 12.18 2.59
N CYS A 41 3.18 12.86 3.51
CA CYS A 41 3.72 13.13 4.86
C CYS A 41 2.84 12.59 5.98
N GLY A 42 1.80 11.81 5.66
CA GLY A 42 0.85 11.33 6.64
C GLY A 42 0.30 9.95 6.35
N ASP A 43 -0.66 9.57 7.16
CA ASP A 43 -1.22 8.22 7.26
C ASP A 43 -2.01 7.84 6.01
N ALA A 44 -2.56 8.83 5.28
CA ALA A 44 -3.23 8.60 4.01
C ALA A 44 -2.31 7.96 2.95
N GLY A 45 -1.00 8.16 3.03
CA GLY A 45 -0.03 7.53 2.13
C GLY A 45 -0.02 6.00 2.27
N PRO A 46 0.40 5.47 3.43
CA PRO A 46 0.37 4.05 3.71
C PRO A 46 -1.02 3.42 3.52
N LEU A 47 -2.10 4.06 3.97
CA LEU A 47 -3.46 3.54 3.85
C LEU A 47 -3.91 3.43 2.38
N ALA A 48 -3.76 4.48 1.58
CA ALA A 48 -4.14 4.45 0.17
C ALA A 48 -3.31 3.43 -0.63
N VAL A 49 -2.01 3.34 -0.37
CA VAL A 49 -1.15 2.35 -1.05
C VAL A 49 -1.52 0.93 -0.62
N ALA A 50 -1.84 0.71 0.65
CA ALA A 50 -2.24 -0.60 1.16
C ALA A 50 -3.54 -1.06 0.51
N ALA A 51 -4.55 -0.19 0.44
CA ALA A 51 -5.83 -0.49 -0.20
C ALA A 51 -5.64 -1.01 -1.63
N VAL A 52 -4.82 -0.33 -2.43
CA VAL A 52 -4.55 -0.73 -3.82
C VAL A 52 -3.77 -2.05 -3.89
N VAL A 53 -2.76 -2.24 -3.03
CA VAL A 53 -1.99 -3.49 -2.99
C VAL A 53 -2.87 -4.68 -2.61
N TYR A 54 -3.70 -4.56 -1.57
CA TYR A 54 -4.64 -5.60 -1.15
C TYR A 54 -5.67 -5.90 -2.25
N HIS A 55 -6.22 -4.87 -2.89
CA HIS A 55 -7.13 -5.06 -4.02
C HIS A 55 -6.49 -5.87 -5.16
N ARG A 56 -5.25 -5.53 -5.56
CA ARG A 56 -4.53 -6.28 -6.61
C ARG A 56 -4.19 -7.71 -6.22
N LEU A 57 -4.03 -7.99 -4.92
CA LEU A 57 -3.81 -9.33 -4.37
C LEU A 57 -5.10 -10.13 -4.14
N GLN A 58 -6.25 -9.65 -4.62
CA GLN A 58 -7.55 -10.30 -4.40
C GLN A 58 -7.90 -10.44 -2.91
N LYS A 59 -7.56 -9.41 -2.12
CA LYS A 59 -7.85 -9.28 -0.69
C LYS A 59 -8.82 -8.13 -0.43
N PRO A 60 -10.11 -8.30 -0.79
CA PRO A 60 -11.07 -7.19 -0.78
C PRO A 60 -11.38 -6.69 0.64
N HIS A 61 -11.39 -7.58 1.64
CA HIS A 61 -11.64 -7.21 3.03
C HIS A 61 -10.56 -6.29 3.57
N GLU A 62 -9.28 -6.67 3.44
CA GLU A 62 -8.16 -5.84 3.86
C GLU A 62 -8.05 -4.54 3.05
N ALA A 63 -8.48 -4.56 1.78
CA ALA A 63 -8.54 -3.35 0.96
C ALA A 63 -9.60 -2.36 1.49
N GLU A 64 -10.77 -2.86 1.89
CA GLU A 64 -11.87 -2.06 2.46
C GLU A 64 -11.52 -1.51 3.84
N GLU A 65 -10.84 -2.29 4.69
CA GLU A 65 -10.33 -1.83 5.99
C GLU A 65 -9.33 -0.65 5.86
N CYS A 66 -8.63 -0.52 4.74
CA CYS A 66 -7.72 0.60 4.51
C CYS A 66 -8.45 1.90 4.08
N VAL A 67 -9.71 1.79 3.65
CA VAL A 67 -10.52 2.91 3.14
C VAL A 67 -11.49 3.44 4.20
N ASN A 68 -11.93 2.57 5.11
CA ASN A 68 -12.83 2.89 6.22
C ASN A 68 -12.10 3.50 7.43
#